data_AF-A0A2W0ALV4-F1
#
_entry.id   AF-A0A2W0ALV4-F1
#
_cell.length_a   1.000
_cell.length_b   1.000
_cell.length_c   1.000
_cell.angle_alpha   90.00
_cell.angle_beta   90.00
_cell.angle_gamma   90.00
#
_symmetry.space_group_name_H-M   'P 1'
#
loop_
_entity.id
_entity.type
_entity.pdbx_description
1 polymer ?
#
loop_
_entity_poly.entity_id
_entity_poly.type
_entity_poly.pdbx_seq_one_letter_code
_entity_poly.pdbx_strand_id
1 'polypeptide(L)'
;MILENLYRRPKVKARSLRELYVEELRDLYDAEHQISKAFPKMISEVSSEQLGSALNEHLEITKQQAGRIERIFENLGEKLKGEKCKGMEGIIKEGNDVVKKAEDEDVRDAAIILRLSEWSITEKRRKAPPFRAGDIRRDFALS
;
A
#
# COMPACT_ATOMS: atom_id res chain seq x y z
N MET A 1 -25.80 0.48 -2.39
CA MET A 1 -25.31 -0.91 -2.62
C MET A 1 -24.02 -0.98 -3.46
N ILE A 2 -23.10 0.00 -3.38
CA ILE A 2 -21.79 -0.06 -4.06
C ILE A 2 -20.61 -0.06 -3.06
N LEU A 3 -20.84 0.44 -1.83
CA LEU A 3 -19.78 0.63 -0.83
C LEU A 3 -19.35 -0.64 -0.07
N GLU A 4 -20.15 -1.71 -0.07
CA GLU A 4 -19.78 -2.95 0.64
C GLU A 4 -18.74 -3.81 -0.11
N ASN A 5 -18.58 -3.61 -1.42
CA ASN A 5 -17.69 -4.45 -2.23
C ASN A 5 -16.28 -3.86 -2.40
N LEU A 6 -16.09 -2.56 -2.19
CA LEU A 6 -14.77 -1.90 -2.33
C LEU A 6 -13.85 -2.12 -1.12
N TYR A 7 -14.37 -2.69 -0.03
CA TYR A 7 -13.61 -2.90 1.22
C TYR A 7 -13.55 -4.36 1.69
N ARG A 8 -13.93 -5.33 0.83
CA ARG A 8 -13.80 -6.76 1.16
C ARG A 8 -12.35 -7.19 0.97
N ARG A 9 -11.51 -6.95 1.98
CA ARG A 9 -10.23 -7.68 2.11
C ARG A 9 -10.51 -9.18 2.00
N PRO A 10 -9.76 -9.96 1.21
CA PRO A 10 -9.86 -11.41 1.29
C PRO A 10 -9.68 -11.84 2.75
N LYS A 11 -10.56 -12.72 3.25
CA LYS A 11 -10.43 -13.27 4.60
C LYS A 11 -9.05 -13.91 4.71
N VAL A 12 -8.16 -13.31 5.50
CA VAL A 12 -6.90 -13.94 5.87
C VAL A 12 -7.25 -15.25 6.58
N LYS A 13 -6.89 -16.38 5.96
CA LYS A 13 -7.08 -17.72 6.56
C LYS A 13 -5.86 -18.07 7.43
N ALA A 14 -5.43 -17.14 8.27
CA ALA A 14 -4.33 -17.39 9.21
C ALA A 14 -4.88 -18.06 10.47
N ARG A 15 -4.20 -19.11 10.92
CA ARG A 15 -4.50 -19.83 12.16
C ARG A 15 -3.62 -19.39 13.33
N SER A 16 -2.64 -18.53 13.06
CA SER A 16 -1.71 -17.98 14.04
C SER A 16 -1.30 -16.54 13.71
N LEU A 17 -0.81 -15.80 14.71
CA LEU A 17 -0.27 -14.44 14.50
C LEU A 17 0.93 -14.44 13.55
N ARG A 18 1.74 -15.50 13.57
CA ARG A 18 2.89 -15.64 12.66
C ARG A 18 2.43 -15.81 11.21
N GLU A 19 1.40 -16.63 10.96
CA GLU A 19 0.81 -16.75 9.63
C GLU A 19 0.22 -15.42 9.16
N LEU A 20 -0.53 -14.70 10.01
CA LEU A 20 -1.06 -13.37 9.66
C LEU A 20 0.06 -12.40 9.30
N TYR A 21 1.15 -12.38 10.07
CA TYR A 21 2.30 -11.52 9.81
C TYR A 21 2.96 -11.81 8.46
N VAL A 22 3.19 -13.10 8.15
CA VAL A 22 3.78 -13.51 6.86
C VAL A 22 2.87 -13.15 5.68
N GLU A 23 1.57 -13.37 5.79
CA GLU A 23 0.61 -13.05 4.73
C GLU A 23 0.51 -11.54 4.49
N GLU A 24 0.44 -10.72 5.54
CA GLU A 24 0.40 -9.25 5.39
C GLU A 24 1.73 -8.70 4.83
N LEU A 25 2.87 -9.33 5.12
CA LEU A 25 4.15 -8.98 4.49
C LEU A 25 4.18 -9.34 2.99
N ARG A 26 3.53 -10.43 2.57
CA ARG A 26 3.40 -10.79 1.13
C ARG A 26 2.52 -9.79 0.39
N ASP A 27 1.37 -9.44 0.97
CA ASP A 27 0.46 -8.42 0.41
C ASP A 27 1.17 -7.06 0.30
N LEU A 28 1.93 -6.67 1.33
CA LEU A 28 2.70 -5.44 1.29
C LEU A 28 3.79 -5.48 0.21
N TYR A 29 4.54 -6.57 0.11
CA TYR A 29 5.59 -6.71 -0.91
C TYR A 29 5.03 -6.55 -2.32
N ASP A 30 3.91 -7.20 -2.61
CA ASP A 30 3.26 -7.08 -3.91
C ASP A 30 2.72 -5.66 -4.17
N ALA A 31 2.18 -5.01 -3.13
CA ALA A 31 1.77 -3.61 -3.23
C ALA A 31 2.94 -2.71 -3.66
N GLU A 32 4.09 -2.77 -2.97
CA GLU A 32 5.29 -1.97 -3.32
C GLU A 32 5.77 -2.23 -4.75
N HIS A 33 5.69 -3.48 -5.22
CA HIS A 33 6.02 -3.84 -6.61
C HIS A 33 5.04 -3.27 -7.62
N GLN A 34 3.74 -3.30 -7.33
CA GLN A 34 2.73 -2.71 -8.20
C GLN A 34 2.93 -1.19 -8.32
N ILE A 35 3.22 -0.52 -7.20
CA ILE A 35 3.48 0.92 -7.13
C ILE A 35 4.71 1.28 -7.95
N SER A 36 5.81 0.53 -7.76
CA SER A 36 7.06 0.75 -8.49
C SER A 36 6.89 0.70 -10.01
N LYS A 37 5.90 -0.07 -10.49
CA LYS A 37 5.55 -0.16 -11.93
C LYS A 37 4.60 0.94 -12.39
N ALA A 38 3.72 1.41 -11.51
CA ALA A 38 2.72 2.42 -11.84
C ALA A 38 3.28 3.85 -11.81
N PHE A 39 4.19 4.13 -10.88
CA PHE A 39 4.75 5.47 -10.64
C PHE A 39 5.43 6.11 -11.85
N PRO A 40 6.26 5.40 -12.65
CA PRO A 40 6.88 5.98 -13.84
C PRO A 40 5.87 6.59 -14.82
N LYS A 41 4.71 5.95 -14.96
CA LYS A 41 3.62 6.45 -15.82
C LYS A 41 2.91 7.66 -15.22
N MET A 42 2.72 7.71 -13.90
CA MET A 42 2.12 8.89 -13.26
C MET A 42 3.07 10.09 -13.34
N ILE A 43 4.37 9.86 -13.15
CA ILE A 43 5.42 10.90 -13.25
C ILE A 43 5.44 11.55 -14.63
N SER A 44 5.27 10.77 -15.71
CA SER A 44 5.28 11.32 -17.07
C SER A 44 4.06 12.18 -17.41
N GLU A 45 3.01 12.16 -16.59
CA GLU A 45 1.74 12.84 -16.84
C GLU A 45 1.59 14.11 -15.98
N VAL A 46 2.52 14.33 -15.05
CA VAL A 46 2.58 15.50 -14.17
C VAL A 46 3.18 16.68 -14.92
N SER A 47 2.59 17.87 -14.78
CA SER A 47 3.13 19.11 -15.35
C SER A 47 4.10 19.81 -14.38
N SER A 48 3.88 19.69 -13.06
CA SER A 48 4.72 20.30 -12.04
C SER A 48 6.05 19.56 -11.82
N GLU A 49 7.17 20.23 -12.07
CA GLU A 49 8.51 19.70 -11.82
C GLU A 49 8.72 19.29 -10.36
N GLN A 50 8.16 20.03 -9.41
CA GLN A 50 8.27 19.73 -7.98
C GLN A 50 7.54 18.43 -7.63
N LEU A 51 6.34 18.23 -8.19
CA LEU A 51 5.57 17.01 -7.98
C LEU A 51 6.25 15.81 -8.66
N GLY A 52 6.77 15.99 -9.88
CA GLY A 52 7.54 14.97 -10.57
C GLY A 52 8.80 14.55 -9.80
N SER A 53 9.53 15.49 -9.22
CA SER A 53 10.71 15.21 -8.37
C SER A 53 10.33 14.44 -7.10
N ALA A 54 9.29 14.88 -6.38
CA ALA A 54 8.81 14.21 -5.18
C ALA A 54 8.35 12.76 -5.47
N LEU A 55 7.70 12.54 -6.61
CA LEU A 55 7.29 11.21 -7.05
C LEU A 55 8.48 10.29 -7.39
N ASN A 56 9.52 10.83 -8.01
CA ASN A 56 10.75 10.08 -8.28
C ASN A 56 11.48 9.70 -6.99
N GLU A 57 11.61 10.63 -6.05
CA GLU A 57 12.17 10.34 -4.72
C GLU A 57 11.37 9.23 -4.04
N HIS A 58 10.05 9.33 -4.07
CA HIS A 58 9.19 8.35 -3.44
C HIS A 58 9.29 6.97 -4.11
N LEU A 59 9.40 6.91 -5.44
CA LEU A 59 9.65 5.66 -6.18
C LEU A 59 10.91 4.94 -5.69
N GLU A 60 11.98 5.68 -5.41
CA GLU A 60 13.21 5.08 -4.87
C GLU A 60 13.02 4.57 -3.44
N ILE A 61 12.24 5.28 -2.61
CA ILE A 61 11.88 4.82 -1.26
C ILE A 61 11.07 3.51 -1.35
N THR A 62 10.09 3.42 -2.25
CA THR A 62 9.26 2.22 -2.50
C THR A 62 10.12 1.01 -2.87
N LYS A 63 11.08 1.18 -3.80
CA LYS A 63 12.01 0.10 -4.18
C LYS A 63 12.84 -0.37 -2.99
N GLN A 64 13.31 0.56 -2.16
CA GLN A 64 14.05 0.22 -0.94
C GLN A 64 13.18 -0.50 0.09
N GLN A 65 11.92 -0.09 0.26
CA GLN A 65 10.95 -0.77 1.13
C GLN A 65 10.71 -2.22 0.68
N ALA A 66 10.52 -2.46 -0.62
CA ALA A 66 10.42 -3.81 -1.17
C ALA A 66 11.65 -4.67 -0.82
N GLY A 67 12.86 -4.12 -1.00
CA GLY A 67 14.11 -4.81 -0.64
C GLY A 67 14.28 -5.06 0.88
N ARG A 68 13.71 -4.20 1.74
CA ARG A 68 13.67 -4.45 3.19
C ARG A 68 12.77 -5.64 3.53
N ILE A 69 11.65 -5.78 2.82
CA ILE A 69 10.74 -6.93 3.02
C ILE A 69 11.42 -8.22 2.58
N GLU A 70 12.16 -8.22 1.47
CA GLU A 70 12.97 -9.37 1.03
C GLU A 70 13.92 -9.84 2.14
N ARG A 71 14.67 -8.93 2.75
CA ARG A 71 15.55 -9.24 3.90
C ARG A 71 14.80 -9.77 5.11
N ILE A 72 13.57 -9.30 5.36
CA ILE A 72 12.73 -9.83 6.45
C ILE A 72 12.37 -11.29 6.15
N PHE A 73 12.02 -11.65 4.92
CA PHE A 73 11.74 -13.03 4.53
C PHE A 73 12.96 -13.95 4.67
N GLU A 74 14.15 -13.47 4.28
CA GLU A 74 15.41 -14.19 4.50
C GLU A 74 15.63 -14.49 5.99
N ASN A 75 15.44 -13.50 6.86
CA ASN A 75 15.59 -13.66 8.31
C ASN A 75 14.52 -14.58 8.94
N LEU A 76 13.32 -14.63 8.35
CA LEU A 76 12.24 -15.49 8.81
C LEU A 76 12.38 -16.96 8.33
N GLY A 77 13.29 -17.22 7.38
CA GLY A 77 13.42 -18.53 6.73
C GLY A 77 12.18 -18.92 5.90
N GLU A 78 11.37 -17.93 5.50
CA GLU A 78 10.12 -18.14 4.77
C GLU A 78 10.29 -17.87 3.28
N LYS A 79 9.50 -18.55 2.44
CA LYS A 79 9.51 -18.25 1.01
C LYS A 79 8.70 -16.99 0.72
N LEU A 80 9.35 -16.02 0.11
CA LEU A 80 8.69 -14.87 -0.48
C LEU A 80 7.96 -15.33 -1.75
N LYS A 81 6.64 -15.48 -1.63
CA LYS A 81 5.75 -15.72 -2.76
C LYS A 81 4.83 -14.52 -2.85
N GLY A 82 4.95 -13.74 -3.92
CA GLY A 82 4.08 -12.60 -4.15
C GLY A 82 2.63 -13.05 -4.18
N GLU A 83 1.80 -12.52 -3.29
CA GLU A 83 0.36 -12.63 -3.35
C GLU A 83 -0.18 -11.32 -3.88
N LYS A 84 -1.07 -11.39 -4.87
CA LYS A 84 -1.55 -10.19 -5.56
C LYS A 84 -2.38 -9.31 -4.61
N CYS A 85 -1.88 -8.13 -4.30
CA CYS A 85 -2.56 -7.12 -3.51
C CYS A 85 -3.66 -6.45 -4.34
N LYS A 86 -4.90 -6.94 -4.18
CA LYS A 86 -6.08 -6.39 -4.87
C LYS A 86 -6.40 -4.95 -4.46
N GLY A 87 -6.07 -4.59 -3.21
CA GLY A 87 -6.25 -3.24 -2.71
C GLY A 87 -5.40 -2.25 -3.50
N MET A 88 -4.12 -2.58 -3.70
CA MET A 88 -3.21 -1.74 -4.47
C MET A 88 -3.60 -1.65 -5.94
N GLU A 89 -4.06 -2.76 -6.54
CA GLU A 89 -4.56 -2.77 -7.91
C GLU A 89 -5.73 -1.79 -8.10
N GLY A 90 -6.65 -1.74 -7.13
CA GLY A 90 -7.78 -0.79 -7.11
C GLY A 90 -7.31 0.66 -7.09
N ILE A 91 -6.39 1.00 -6.16
CA ILE A 91 -5.86 2.35 -6.01
C ILE A 91 -5.12 2.80 -7.29
N ILE A 92 -4.27 1.95 -7.86
CA ILE A 92 -3.55 2.26 -9.09
C ILE A 92 -4.51 2.46 -10.26
N LYS A 93 -5.57 1.65 -10.35
CA LYS A 93 -6.59 1.81 -11.38
C LYS A 93 -7.32 3.14 -11.25
N GLU A 94 -7.75 3.48 -10.04
CA GLU A 94 -8.40 4.75 -9.76
C GLU A 94 -7.49 5.94 -10.11
N GLY A 95 -6.21 5.89 -9.73
CA GLY A 95 -5.22 6.91 -10.10
C GLY A 95 -5.08 7.06 -11.62
N ASN A 96 -4.92 5.96 -12.35
CA ASN A 96 -4.85 5.97 -13.81
C ASN A 96 -6.12 6.52 -14.46
N ASP A 97 -7.30 6.22 -13.91
CA ASP A 97 -8.58 6.68 -14.44
C ASP A 97 -8.76 8.18 -14.23
N VAL A 98 -8.26 8.75 -13.14
CA VAL A 98 -8.30 10.21 -12.92
C VAL A 98 -7.33 10.92 -13.86
N VAL A 99 -6.11 10.42 -14.03
CA VAL A 99 -5.13 10.99 -14.97
C VAL A 99 -5.70 11.06 -16.39
N LYS A 100 -6.42 10.03 -16.84
CA LYS A 100 -7.05 9.99 -18.16
C LYS A 100 -8.23 10.95 -18.34
N LYS A 101 -8.93 11.29 -17.27
CA LYS A 101 -10.16 12.11 -17.32
C LYS A 101 -9.89 13.59 -17.07
N ALA A 102 -8.73 13.93 -16.51
CA ALA A 102 -8.35 15.31 -16.25
C ALA A 102 -7.79 15.96 -17.53
N GLU A 103 -8.59 16.87 -18.10
CA GLU A 103 -8.21 17.66 -19.28
C GLU A 103 -7.29 18.83 -18.91
N ASP A 104 -7.48 19.41 -17.71
CA ASP A 104 -6.66 20.49 -17.17
C ASP A 104 -5.46 19.95 -16.38
N GLU A 105 -4.29 20.54 -16.60
CA GLU A 105 -3.01 20.10 -16.01
C GLU A 105 -2.97 20.29 -14.48
N ASP A 106 -3.49 21.42 -13.97
CA ASP A 106 -3.51 21.68 -12.52
C ASP A 106 -4.50 20.74 -11.82
N VAL A 107 -5.64 20.45 -12.46
CA VAL A 107 -6.61 19.46 -11.97
C VAL A 107 -6.01 18.06 -11.96
N ARG A 108 -5.20 17.71 -12.97
CA ARG A 108 -4.50 16.42 -13.05
C ARG A 108 -3.47 16.29 -11.94
N ASP A 109 -2.64 17.30 -11.73
CA ASP A 109 -1.62 17.30 -10.69
C ASP A 109 -2.26 17.23 -9.29
N ALA A 110 -3.32 18.01 -9.05
CA ALA A 110 -4.08 17.94 -7.78
C ALA A 110 -4.70 16.55 -7.55
N ALA A 111 -5.24 15.93 -8.61
CA ALA A 111 -5.77 14.58 -8.56
C ALA A 111 -4.69 13.54 -8.24
N ILE A 112 -3.53 13.65 -8.89
CA ILE A 112 -2.37 12.78 -8.64
C ILE A 112 -1.96 12.91 -7.17
N ILE A 113 -1.80 14.14 -6.65
CA ILE A 113 -1.48 14.40 -5.24
C ILE A 113 -2.51 13.75 -4.31
N LEU A 114 -3.82 13.92 -4.56
CA LEU A 114 -4.86 13.34 -3.73
C LEU A 114 -4.75 11.82 -3.64
N ARG A 115 -4.56 11.12 -4.78
CA ARG A 115 -4.45 9.65 -4.79
C ARG A 115 -3.17 9.15 -4.15
N LEU A 116 -2.07 9.86 -4.32
CA LEU A 116 -0.81 9.54 -3.64
C LEU A 116 -0.91 9.76 -2.13
N SER A 117 -1.62 10.81 -1.70
CA SER A 117 -1.82 11.09 -0.29
C SER A 117 -2.69 10.02 0.39
N GLU A 118 -3.71 9.50 -0.30
CA GLU A 118 -4.51 8.37 0.18
C GLU A 118 -3.64 7.12 0.38
N TRP A 119 -2.71 6.87 -0.55
CA TRP A 119 -1.74 5.78 -0.41
C TRP A 119 -0.80 5.99 0.80
N SER A 120 -0.20 7.17 0.95
CA SER A 120 0.59 7.53 2.14
C SER A 120 -0.21 7.43 3.45
N ILE A 121 -1.53 7.65 3.42
CA ILE A 121 -2.41 7.49 4.59
C ILE A 121 -2.66 6.02 4.90
N THR A 122 -2.76 5.13 3.89
CA THR A 122 -2.79 3.67 4.16
C THR A 122 -1.50 3.18 4.82
N GLU A 123 -0.36 3.78 4.50
CA GLU A 123 0.91 3.50 5.17
C GLU A 123 1.02 4.15 6.55
N LYS A 124 0.66 5.44 6.69
CA LYS A 124 0.72 6.18 7.97
C LYS A 124 -0.32 5.73 8.99
N ARG A 125 -1.45 5.11 8.60
CA ARG A 125 -2.33 4.39 9.56
C ARG A 125 -1.61 3.24 10.27
N ARG A 126 -0.48 2.75 9.75
CA ARG A 126 0.39 1.77 10.43
C ARG A 126 1.38 2.41 11.42
N LYS A 127 1.50 3.74 11.48
CA LYS A 127 2.13 4.47 12.59
C LYS A 127 1.18 4.73 13.76
N ALA A 128 0.10 3.95 13.88
CA ALA A 128 -0.54 3.79 15.18
C ALA A 128 0.53 3.34 16.19
N PRO A 129 0.53 3.84 17.43
CA PRO A 129 1.48 3.39 18.44
C PRO A 129 1.46 1.85 18.51
N PRO A 130 2.59 1.20 18.81
CA PRO A 130 2.63 -0.25 18.91
C PRO A 130 1.52 -0.69 19.87
N PHE A 131 0.59 -1.48 19.36
CA PHE A 131 -0.44 -2.13 20.17
C PHE A 131 0.32 -2.88 21.27
N ARG A 132 0.14 -2.49 22.53
CA ARG A 132 0.91 -3.11 23.61
C ARG A 132 0.33 -4.51 23.75
N ALA A 133 1.20 -5.52 23.91
CA ALA A 133 0.75 -6.90 24.14
C ALA A 133 -0.18 -7.07 25.36
N GLY A 134 -0.31 -6.05 26.22
CA GLY A 134 -1.28 -5.97 27.31
C GLY A 134 -2.72 -5.61 26.90
N ASP A 135 -2.93 -5.06 25.70
CA ASP A 135 -4.25 -4.57 25.25
C ASP A 135 -5.18 -5.73 24.82
N ILE A 136 -4.66 -6.96 24.71
CA ILE A 136 -5.45 -8.18 24.42
C ILE A 136 -5.94 -8.87 25.72
N ARG A 137 -5.39 -8.51 26.89
CA ARG A 137 -5.67 -9.21 28.16
C ARG A 137 -6.70 -8.52 29.07
N ARG A 138 -7.81 -8.00 28.53
CA ARG A 138 -8.94 -7.60 29.40
C ARG A 138 -10.28 -8.27 29.10
N ASP A 139 -10.44 -8.92 27.95
CA ASP A 139 -11.70 -9.58 27.62
C ASP A 139 -11.69 -11.11 27.83
N PHE A 140 -10.63 -11.65 28.45
CA PHE A 140 -10.48 -13.09 28.71
C PHE A 140 -10.52 -13.48 30.20
N ALA A 141 -10.94 -12.55 31.07
CA ALA A 141 -11.20 -12.84 32.48
C ALA A 141 -12.52 -12.18 32.87
N LEU A 142 -13.62 -12.90 32.59
CA LEU A 142 -14.95 -12.88 33.22
C LEU A 142 -16.00 -13.23 32.16
N SER A 143 -16.08 -14.51 31.81
CA SER A 143 -17.26 -15.26 31.32
C SER A 143 -16.88 -16.73 31.18
#